data_AF-A0A5T4MWG2-F1
#
_entry.id   AF-A0A5T4MWG2-F1
#
_cell.length_a   1.000
_cell.length_b   1.000
_cell.length_c   1.000
_cell.angle_alpha   90.00
_cell.angle_beta   90.00
_cell.angle_gamma   90.00
#
_symmetry.space_group_name_H-M   'P 1'
#
loop_
_entity.id
_entity.type
_entity.pdbx_description
1 polymer ?
#
loop_
_entity_poly.entity_id
_entity_poly.type
_entity_poly.pdbx_seq_one_letter_code
_entity_poly.pdbx_strand_id
1 'polypeptide(L)' 'MSSADDYADRLHDLLEDMSSDGIDHWDVIFNLMLDYLEATTFADDDKAICVDIGDKTILIRLIEGGMPEETTAARLH' A
#
# COMPACT_ATOMS: atom_id res chain seq x y z
N MET A 1 6.92 -28.17 -3.57
CA MET A 1 6.70 -26.96 -4.38
C MET A 1 6.80 -25.78 -3.43
N SER A 2 7.46 -24.72 -3.87
CA SER A 2 7.90 -23.62 -3.00
C SER A 2 6.68 -22.91 -2.42
N SER A 3 6.63 -22.74 -1.10
CA SER A 3 5.49 -22.11 -0.41
C SER A 3 5.19 -20.69 -0.90
N ALA A 4 6.13 -20.02 -1.56
CA ALA A 4 5.95 -18.67 -2.07
C ALA A 4 5.08 -18.62 -3.34
N ASP A 5 5.22 -19.59 -4.25
CA ASP A 5 4.46 -19.61 -5.51
C ASP A 5 2.98 -19.94 -5.22
N ASP A 6 2.74 -20.94 -4.36
CA ASP A 6 1.39 -21.29 -3.89
C ASP A 6 0.71 -20.11 -3.15
N TYR A 7 1.50 -19.26 -2.47
CA TYR A 7 0.99 -18.05 -1.82
C TYR A 7 0.67 -16.96 -2.83
N ALA A 8 1.49 -16.79 -3.87
CA ALA A 8 1.27 -15.82 -4.93
C ALA A 8 0.01 -16.14 -5.73
N ASP A 9 -0.19 -17.42 -6.06
CA ASP A 9 -1.38 -17.88 -6.79
C ASP A 9 -2.66 -17.63 -5.96
N ARG A 10 -2.64 -17.97 -4.66
CA ARG A 10 -3.78 -17.71 -3.76
C ARG A 10 -4.06 -16.22 -3.57
N LEU A 11 -3.02 -15.40 -3.52
CA LEU A 11 -3.18 -13.96 -3.44
C LEU A 11 -3.81 -13.45 -4.73
N HIS A 12 -3.36 -13.93 -5.89
CA HIS A 12 -3.92 -13.56 -7.18
C HIS A 12 -5.41 -13.91 -7.26
N ASP A 13 -5.78 -15.15 -6.91
CA ASP A 13 -7.17 -15.61 -6.91
C ASP A 13 -8.05 -14.72 -6.00
N LEU A 14 -7.56 -14.39 -4.81
CA LEU A 14 -8.28 -13.51 -3.88
C LEU A 14 -8.50 -12.09 -4.46
N LEU A 15 -7.49 -11.52 -5.12
CA LEU A 15 -7.61 -10.19 -5.72
C LEU A 15 -8.58 -10.20 -6.91
N GLU A 16 -8.62 -11.29 -7.67
CA GLU A 16 -9.57 -11.50 -8.75
C GLU A 16 -11.00 -11.64 -8.23
N ASP A 17 -11.22 -12.43 -7.18
CA ASP A 17 -12.52 -12.57 -6.50
C ASP A 17 -13.02 -11.21 -5.98
N MET A 18 -12.15 -10.45 -5.30
CA MET A 18 -12.49 -9.09 -4.82
C MET A 18 -12.87 -8.16 -5.98
N SER A 19 -12.12 -8.22 -7.09
CA SER A 19 -12.45 -7.42 -8.28
C SER A 19 -13.77 -7.84 -8.91
N SER A 20 -14.09 -9.15 -8.93
CA SER A 20 -15.36 -9.67 -9.43
C SER A 20 -16.54 -9.21 -8.58
N ASP A 21 -16.35 -9.09 -7.27
CA ASP A 21 -17.35 -8.58 -6.32
C ASP A 21 -17.47 -7.04 -6.34
N GLY A 22 -16.69 -6.35 -7.19
CA GLY A 22 -16.69 -4.90 -7.31
C GLY A 22 -15.98 -4.18 -6.16
N ILE A 23 -15.12 -4.90 -5.42
CA ILE A 23 -14.30 -4.36 -4.35
C ILE A 23 -12.98 -3.86 -4.94
N ASP A 24 -12.62 -2.61 -4.64
CA ASP A 24 -11.30 -2.08 -4.96
C ASP A 24 -10.25 -2.71 -4.03
N HIS A 25 -9.61 -3.78 -4.50
CA HIS A 25 -8.63 -4.51 -3.71
C HIS A 25 -7.39 -3.67 -3.36
N TRP A 26 -7.06 -2.63 -4.14
CA TRP A 26 -5.95 -1.74 -3.81
C TRP A 26 -6.29 -0.85 -2.63
N ASP A 27 -7.51 -0.30 -2.59
CA ASP A 27 -7.99 0.47 -1.44
C ASP A 27 -7.90 -0.35 -0.14
N VAL A 28 -8.35 -1.61 -0.16
CA VAL A 28 -8.25 -2.51 0.99
C VAL A 28 -6.80 -2.76 1.40
N ILE A 29 -5.91 -3.05 0.45
CA ILE A 29 -4.48 -3.28 0.74
C ILE A 29 -3.84 -2.04 1.37
N PHE A 30 -4.09 -0.86 0.80
CA PHE A 30 -3.52 0.38 1.31
C PHE A 30 -4.08 0.72 2.70
N ASN A 31 -5.37 0.55 2.93
CA ASN A 31 -5.97 0.76 4.24
C ASN A 31 -5.36 -0.18 5.30
N LEU A 32 -5.14 -1.46 4.99
CA LEU A 32 -4.45 -2.40 5.90
C LEU A 32 -3.00 -1.97 6.18
N MET A 33 -2.28 -1.48 5.17
CA MET A 33 -0.93 -0.97 5.35
C MET A 33 -0.91 0.30 6.21
N LEU A 34 -1.90 1.18 6.04
CA LEU A 34 -2.06 2.41 6.83
C LEU A 34 -2.45 2.12 8.29
N ASP A 35 -3.32 1.14 8.54
CA ASP A 35 -3.65 0.72 9.91
C ASP A 35 -2.42 0.14 10.63
N TYR A 36 -1.63 -0.68 9.93
CA TYR A 36 -0.37 -1.21 10.46
C TYR A 36 0.63 -0.09 10.74
N LEU A 37 0.72 0.89 9.84
CA LEU A 37 1.50 2.11 10.03
C LEU A 37 1.03 2.85 11.27
N GLU A 38 -0.24 3.22 11.37
CA GLU A 38 -0.79 3.94 12.50
C GLU A 38 -0.45 3.23 13.83
N ALA A 39 -0.68 1.92 13.91
CA ALA A 39 -0.36 1.11 15.09
C ALA A 39 1.15 1.07 15.44
N THR A 40 2.05 1.16 14.46
CA THR A 40 3.51 1.12 14.67
C THR A 40 4.15 2.50 14.82
N THR A 41 3.50 3.54 14.29
CA THR A 41 3.99 4.93 14.20
C THR A 41 3.53 5.77 15.40
N PHE A 42 2.43 5.41 16.09
CA PHE A 42 2.03 6.01 17.38
C PHE A 42 3.11 5.91 18.50
N ALA A 43 4.26 5.30 18.23
CA ALA A 43 5.42 5.28 19.10
C ALA A 43 6.50 6.36 18.81
N ASP A 44 6.44 7.10 17.69
CA ASP A 44 7.34 8.24 17.38
C ASP A 44 6.77 9.07 16.18
N ASP A 45 6.55 10.36 16.39
CA ASP A 45 5.87 11.32 15.48
C ASP A 45 6.47 11.52 14.06
N ASP A 46 7.58 10.86 13.72
CA ASP A 46 8.33 11.17 12.48
C ASP A 46 8.64 9.94 11.60
N LYS A 47 8.04 8.79 11.92
CA LYS A 47 8.35 7.52 11.25
C LYS A 47 7.61 7.38 9.92
N ALA A 48 8.38 7.22 8.85
CA ALA A 48 7.91 6.69 7.57
C ALA A 48 8.30 5.21 7.48
N ILE A 49 7.46 4.38 6.86
CA ILE A 49 7.88 3.02 6.49
C ILE A 49 8.54 3.08 5.11
N CYS A 50 9.73 2.50 5.04
CA CYS A 50 10.47 2.27 3.82
C CYS A 50 10.50 0.75 3.60
N VAL A 51 9.84 0.27 2.54
CA VAL A 51 9.88 -1.14 2.13
C VAL A 51 10.63 -1.25 0.82
N ASP A 52 11.74 -1.97 0.83
CA ASP A 52 12.48 -2.31 -0.39
C ASP A 52 11.93 -3.62 -0.99
N ILE A 53 11.49 -3.55 -2.25
CA ILE A 53 10.99 -4.67 -3.03
C ILE A 53 11.85 -4.77 -4.30
N GLY A 54 12.87 -5.61 -4.26
CA GLY A 54 13.79 -5.80 -5.38
C GLY A 54 14.59 -4.53 -5.67
N ASP A 55 14.36 -3.93 -6.85
CA ASP A 55 14.99 -2.68 -7.29
C ASP A 55 14.15 -1.42 -6.94
N LYS A 56 13.05 -1.60 -6.19
CA LYS A 56 12.09 -0.53 -5.88
C LYS A 56 12.04 -0.28 -4.39
N THR A 57 11.82 0.98 -4.03
CA THR A 57 11.62 1.41 -2.65
C THR A 57 10.24 2.07 -2.56
N ILE A 58 9.40 1.58 -1.66
CA ILE A 58 8.12 2.18 -1.33
C ILE A 58 8.29 2.95 -0.02
N LEU A 59 8.11 4.27 -0.07
CA LEU A 59 8.10 5.14 1.10
C LEU A 59 6.65 5.53 1.40
N ILE A 60 6.16 5.18 2.59
CA ILE A 60 4.84 5.59 3.08
C ILE A 60 5.02 6.44 4.33
N ARG A 61 4.51 7.67 4.28
CA ARG A 61 4.51 8.62 5.39
C ARG A 61 3.11 9.17 5.57
N LEU A 62 2.62 9.15 6.81
CA LEU A 62 1.43 9.89 7.20
C LEU A 62 1.79 11.38 7.20
N ILE A 63 1.03 12.19 6.46
CA ILE A 63 1.18 13.65 6.46
C ILE A 63 0.04 14.20 7.32
N GLU A 64 0.38 14.90 8.39
CA GLU A 64 -0.61 15.65 9.15
C GLU A 64 -1.14 16.81 8.27
N GLY A 65 -2.43 16.75 7.93
CA GLY A 65 -3.07 17.67 6.99
C GLY A 65 -3.57 16.90 5.77
N GLY A 66 -4.88 16.68 5.70
CA GLY A 66 -5.55 15.83 4.71
C GLY A 66 -5.18 16.11 3.25
N MET A 67 -5.55 15.17 2.37
CA MET A 67 -5.23 15.11 0.93
C MET A 67 -4.90 16.49 0.35
N PRO A 68 -3.66 16.71 -0.15
CA PRO A 68 -3.36 17.96 -0.83
C PRO A 68 -4.35 18.10 -2.00
N GLU A 69 -5.16 19.15 -1.96
CA GLU A 69 -6.02 19.52 -3.07
C GLU A 69 -5.17 19.52 -4.36
N GLU A 70 -5.61 18.71 -5.33
CA GLU A 70 -5.07 18.51 -6.67
C GLU A 70 -3.78 19.28 -7.01
N THR A 71 -2.62 18.62 -6.98
CA THR A 71 -1.46 19.13 -7.74
C THR A 71 -1.43 18.50 -9.13
N THR A 72 -2.40 18.94 -9.95
CA THR A 72 -2.22 18.95 -11.40
C THR A 72 -1.03 19.85 -11.72
N ALA A 73 0.18 19.30 -11.86
CA ALA A 73 1.23 19.75 -12.79
C ALA A 73 2.60 19.14 -12.47
N ALA A 74 2.90 17.99 -13.05
CA ALA A 74 4.24 17.69 -13.54
C ALA A 74 4.15 16.70 -14.72
N ARG A 75 3.47 17.12 -15.79
CA ARG A 75 3.75 16.55 -17.11
C ARG A 75 5.15 17.02 -17.51
N LEU A 76 6.05 16.06 -17.67
CA LEU A 76 7.16 16.02 -18.63
C LEU A 76 7.88 17.37 -18.91
N HIS A 77 9.12 17.45 -18.46
CA HIS A 77 10.17 18.20 -19.16
C HIS A 77 11.49 17.43 -19.11
#